data_AF-A0AA39IQB1-F1
#
_entry.id   AF-A0AA39IQB1-F1
#
_cell.length_a   1.000
_cell.length_b   1.000
_cell.length_c   1.000
_cell.angle_alpha   90.00
_cell.angle_beta   90.00
_cell.angle_gamma   90.00
#
_symmetry.space_group_name_H-M   'P 1'
#
loop_
_entity.id
_entity.type
_entity.pdbx_description
1 polymer ?
#
loop_
_entity_poly.entity_id
_entity_poly.type
_entity_poly.pdbx_seq_one_letter_code
_entity_poly.pdbx_strand_id
1 'polypeptide(L)'
;MYDFRKSAYLTNYLIASLLSAVTLVLNAVCFTKYWFRTHGDGSLKTIFTSIVWHMAFAFVTLVHSIYMILIFTDICPRVDCLVFISGNLVYSVETSIGICNIFNAYDRLLAMWCPIRYHQSYHVLIQRLLTCSTLVVSSGFALIFYLTARGAPIVVYAFASYVNLNVLFSLHFFDCSTSLVNIIVSFLFLREFRKFLKQMKTGRVVQPLGIAKARNVR
;
A
#
# COMPACT_ATOMS: atom_id res chain seq x y z
N MET A 1 25.83 30.00 10.44
CA MET A 1 26.02 28.63 10.97
C MET A 1 25.13 27.71 10.14
N TYR A 2 25.71 26.82 9.34
CA TYR A 2 24.95 25.95 8.43
C TYR A 2 24.19 24.91 9.25
N ASP A 3 22.86 24.91 9.21
CA ASP A 3 22.06 23.94 9.96
C ASP A 3 22.09 22.60 9.22
N PHE A 4 23.01 21.72 9.63
CA PHE A 4 23.17 20.37 9.08
C PHE A 4 21.85 19.59 9.06
N ARG A 5 20.95 19.82 10.04
CA ARG A 5 19.65 19.17 10.10
C ARG A 5 18.77 19.61 8.94
N LYS A 6 18.69 20.91 8.66
CA LYS A 6 17.94 21.46 7.51
C LYS A 6 18.37 20.80 6.20
N SER A 7 19.68 20.65 5.99
CA SER A 7 20.25 20.00 4.79
C SER A 7 19.84 18.52 4.66
N ALA A 8 19.90 17.77 5.76
CA ALA A 8 19.51 16.35 5.79
C ALA A 8 18.01 16.16 5.48
N TYR A 9 17.13 16.96 6.10
CA TYR A 9 15.69 16.89 5.82
C TYR A 9 15.38 17.28 4.37
N LEU A 10 15.99 18.35 3.86
CA LEU A 10 15.82 18.76 2.47
C LEU A 10 16.21 17.64 1.50
N THR A 11 17.33 16.97 1.76
CA THR A 11 17.79 15.83 0.94
C THR A 11 16.77 14.68 0.98
N ASN A 12 16.24 14.35 2.16
CA ASN A 12 15.21 13.32 2.31
C ASN A 12 13.93 13.66 1.52
N TYR A 13 13.46 14.90 1.59
CA TYR A 13 12.28 15.33 0.84
C TYR A 13 12.52 15.35 -0.68
N LEU A 14 13.72 15.72 -1.13
CA LEU A 14 14.10 15.62 -2.55
C LEU A 14 14.04 14.17 -3.04
N ILE A 15 14.68 13.25 -2.32
CA ILE A 15 14.66 11.81 -2.66
C ILE A 15 13.22 11.27 -2.64
N ALA A 16 12.45 11.59 -1.59
CA ALA A 16 11.06 11.16 -1.46
C ALA A 16 10.19 11.68 -2.61
N SER A 17 10.37 12.92 -3.04
CA SER A 17 9.64 13.51 -4.17
C SER A 17 9.94 12.79 -5.49
N LEU A 18 11.22 12.52 -5.77
CA LEU A 18 11.63 11.82 -6.99
C LEU A 18 11.09 10.38 -7.03
N LEU A 19 11.25 9.63 -5.93
CA LEU A 19 10.76 8.25 -5.84
C LEU A 19 9.24 8.18 -5.90
N SER A 20 8.54 9.14 -5.28
CA SER A 20 7.08 9.23 -5.34
C SER A 20 6.59 9.54 -6.75
N ALA A 21 7.27 10.44 -7.49
CA ALA A 21 6.95 10.72 -8.89
C ALA A 21 7.11 9.47 -9.77
N VAL A 22 8.21 8.74 -9.61
CA VAL A 22 8.44 7.47 -10.34
C VAL A 22 7.36 6.45 -10.00
N THR A 23 7.04 6.30 -8.72
CA THR A 23 6.02 5.36 -8.24
C THR A 23 4.64 5.72 -8.79
N LEU A 24 4.29 6.99 -8.85
CA LEU A 24 3.03 7.47 -9.40
C LEU A 24 2.93 7.16 -10.90
N VAL A 25 3.98 7.46 -11.67
CA VAL A 25 4.03 7.19 -13.11
C VAL A 25 3.93 5.68 -13.39
N LEU A 26 4.74 4.86 -12.72
CA LEU A 26 4.74 3.42 -12.92
C LEU A 26 3.37 2.80 -12.55
N ASN A 27 2.78 3.21 -11.42
CA ASN A 27 1.47 2.70 -11.02
C ASN A 27 0.35 3.19 -11.95
N ALA A 28 0.41 4.41 -12.47
CA ALA A 28 -0.57 4.91 -13.44
C ALA A 28 -0.50 4.15 -14.78
N VAL A 29 0.71 3.83 -15.27
CA VAL A 29 0.92 3.00 -16.46
C VAL A 29 0.41 1.57 -16.21
N CYS A 30 0.70 0.98 -15.05
CA CYS A 30 0.16 -0.32 -14.66
C CYS A 30 -1.37 -0.28 -14.59
N PHE A 31 -1.93 0.72 -13.92
CA PHE A 31 -3.37 0.89 -13.75
C PHE A 31 -4.09 0.97 -15.09
N THR A 32 -3.64 1.83 -16.00
CA THR A 32 -4.24 1.97 -17.33
C THR A 32 -4.15 0.65 -18.11
N LYS A 33 -2.97 0.01 -18.12
CA LYS A 33 -2.78 -1.30 -18.77
C LYS A 33 -3.70 -2.38 -18.22
N TYR A 34 -3.87 -2.45 -16.89
CA TYR A 34 -4.75 -3.42 -16.26
C TYR A 34 -6.21 -3.09 -16.51
N TRP A 35 -6.62 -1.82 -16.38
CA TRP A 35 -7.99 -1.36 -16.59
C TRP A 35 -8.53 -1.75 -17.97
N PHE A 36 -7.75 -1.53 -19.03
CA PHE A 36 -8.14 -1.92 -20.38
C PHE A 36 -8.18 -3.43 -20.62
N ARG A 37 -7.46 -4.22 -19.81
CA ARG A 37 -7.35 -5.68 -19.97
C ARG A 37 -8.35 -6.49 -19.13
N THR A 38 -8.96 -5.88 -18.10
CA THR A 38 -9.68 -6.59 -17.02
C THR A 38 -11.21 -6.55 -17.09
N HIS A 39 -11.81 -6.38 -18.27
CA HIS A 39 -13.23 -6.65 -18.44
C HIS A 39 -13.52 -8.17 -18.28
N GLY A 40 -13.48 -8.70 -17.04
CA GLY A 40 -13.91 -10.08 -16.72
C GLY A 40 -13.28 -10.74 -15.48
N ASP A 41 -12.07 -10.39 -15.07
CA ASP A 41 -11.32 -11.19 -14.07
C ASP A 41 -11.46 -10.66 -12.64
N GLY A 42 -12.34 -11.31 -11.86
CA GLY A 42 -12.58 -10.98 -10.45
C GLY A 42 -11.36 -11.11 -9.54
N SER A 43 -10.37 -11.93 -9.90
CA SER A 43 -9.13 -12.15 -9.13
C SER A 43 -8.13 -10.99 -9.22
N LEU A 44 -8.29 -10.06 -10.17
CA LEU A 44 -7.37 -8.92 -10.33
C LEU A 44 -7.81 -7.70 -9.51
N LYS A 45 -8.97 -7.76 -8.85
CA LYS A 45 -9.53 -6.64 -8.07
C LYS A 45 -8.73 -6.29 -6.81
N THR A 46 -8.14 -7.29 -6.15
CA THR A 46 -7.28 -7.10 -4.96
C THR A 46 -6.01 -6.35 -5.31
N ILE A 47 -5.36 -6.75 -6.40
CA ILE A 47 -4.19 -6.08 -6.97
C ILE A 47 -4.55 -4.66 -7.39
N PHE A 48 -5.72 -4.45 -8.00
CA PHE A 48 -6.17 -3.13 -8.40
C PHE A 48 -6.32 -2.17 -7.21
N THR A 49 -6.94 -2.62 -6.11
CA THR A 49 -7.04 -1.84 -4.88
C THR A 49 -5.67 -1.49 -4.30
N SER A 50 -4.72 -2.43 -4.34
CA SER A 50 -3.35 -2.16 -3.93
C SER A 50 -2.67 -1.11 -4.80
N ILE A 51 -2.82 -1.16 -6.14
CA ILE A 51 -2.29 -0.14 -7.05
C ILE A 51 -2.89 1.24 -6.73
N VAL A 52 -4.20 1.31 -6.48
CA VAL A 52 -4.88 2.57 -6.09
C VAL A 52 -4.29 3.14 -4.80
N TRP A 53 -4.10 2.34 -3.77
CA TRP A 53 -3.48 2.79 -2.52
C TRP A 53 -2.03 3.23 -2.69
N HIS A 54 -1.24 2.53 -3.53
CA HIS A 54 0.12 2.97 -3.87
C HIS A 54 0.15 4.29 -4.63
N MET A 55 -0.78 4.52 -5.56
CA MET A 55 -0.91 5.82 -6.24
C MET A 55 -1.32 6.92 -5.27
N ALA A 56 -2.28 6.65 -4.37
CA ALA A 56 -2.71 7.61 -3.36
C ALA A 56 -1.55 7.99 -2.42
N PHE A 57 -0.80 7.00 -1.94
CA PHE A 57 0.40 7.23 -1.13
C PHE A 57 1.43 8.08 -1.88
N ALA A 58 1.80 7.67 -3.10
CA ALA A 58 2.78 8.38 -3.91
C ALA A 58 2.35 9.83 -4.19
N PHE A 59 1.07 10.05 -4.49
CA PHE A 59 0.54 11.39 -4.72
C PHE A 59 0.63 12.27 -3.48
N VAL A 60 0.16 11.79 -2.33
CA VAL A 60 0.20 12.56 -1.07
C VAL A 60 1.64 12.81 -0.63
N THR A 61 2.53 11.82 -0.73
CA THR A 61 3.95 11.96 -0.39
C THR A 61 4.66 12.96 -1.32
N LEU A 62 4.31 12.96 -2.61
CA LEU A 62 4.82 13.94 -3.57
C LEU A 62 4.40 15.36 -3.20
N VAL A 63 3.11 15.58 -2.93
CA VAL A 63 2.57 16.88 -2.52
C VAL A 63 3.22 17.37 -1.22
N HIS A 64 3.29 16.50 -0.20
CA HIS A 64 3.93 16.83 1.07
C HIS A 64 5.42 17.17 0.89
N SER A 65 6.16 16.36 0.14
CA SER A 65 7.61 16.54 -0.05
C SER A 65 7.92 17.81 -0.84
N ILE A 66 7.18 18.10 -1.92
CA ILE A 66 7.32 19.35 -2.67
C ILE A 66 7.03 20.55 -1.77
N TYR A 67 5.97 20.49 -0.98
CA TYR A 67 5.63 21.58 -0.07
C TYR A 67 6.73 21.83 0.98
N MET A 68 7.26 20.76 1.58
CA MET A 68 8.39 20.86 2.53
C MET A 68 9.67 21.40 1.87
N ILE A 69 9.97 21.02 0.63
CA ILE A 69 11.10 21.59 -0.13
C ILE A 69 10.91 23.09 -0.31
N LEU A 70 9.74 23.55 -0.75
CA LEU A 70 9.44 24.97 -0.95
C LEU A 70 9.55 25.80 0.33
N ILE A 71 9.18 25.23 1.48
CA ILE A 71 9.39 25.87 2.79
C ILE A 71 10.89 25.94 3.10
N PHE A 72 11.65 24.85 2.94
CA PHE A 72 13.07 24.84 3.29
C PHE A 72 13.94 25.70 2.37
N THR A 73 13.52 25.93 1.12
CA THR A 73 14.20 26.84 0.20
C THR A 73 13.71 28.28 0.32
N ASP A 74 12.85 28.58 1.30
CA ASP A 74 12.31 29.92 1.57
C ASP A 74 11.53 30.51 0.36
N ILE A 75 11.02 29.65 -0.53
CA ILE A 75 10.23 30.04 -1.72
C ILE A 75 8.77 30.31 -1.35
N CYS A 76 8.22 29.57 -0.37
CA CYS A 76 6.82 29.65 0.03
C CYS A 76 6.70 29.87 1.55
N PRO A 77 5.76 30.72 2.01
CA PRO A 77 5.53 30.87 3.45
C PRO A 77 5.05 29.56 4.07
N ARG A 78 5.47 29.35 5.31
CA ARG A 78 5.05 28.22 6.14
C ARG A 78 3.57 28.35 6.50
N VAL A 79 2.79 27.31 6.18
CA VAL A 79 1.38 27.17 6.55
C VAL A 79 1.24 25.86 7.34
N ASP A 80 1.14 25.98 8.66
CA ASP A 80 1.15 24.84 9.60
C ASP A 80 0.06 23.82 9.32
N CYS A 81 -1.13 24.31 8.97
CA CYS A 81 -2.27 23.46 8.61
C CYS A 81 -1.94 22.54 7.42
N LEU A 82 -1.24 23.06 6.41
CA LEU A 82 -0.84 22.26 5.24
C LEU A 82 0.21 21.21 5.62
N VAL A 83 1.22 21.57 6.42
CA VAL A 83 2.24 20.61 6.89
C VAL A 83 1.57 19.48 7.68
N PHE A 84 0.65 19.82 8.58
CA PHE A 84 -0.06 18.86 9.40
C PHE A 84 -0.97 17.95 8.58
N ILE A 85 -1.85 18.51 7.75
CA ILE A 85 -2.81 17.71 6.96
C ILE A 85 -2.07 16.80 5.97
N SER A 86 -1.09 17.34 5.24
CA SER A 86 -0.35 16.55 4.26
C SER A 86 0.47 15.46 4.94
N GLY A 87 1.16 15.75 6.04
CA GLY A 87 1.90 14.74 6.81
C GLY A 87 0.97 13.67 7.41
N ASN A 88 -0.17 14.07 7.97
CA ASN A 88 -1.17 13.15 8.49
C ASN A 88 -1.65 12.17 7.40
N LEU A 89 -1.97 12.69 6.22
CA LEU A 89 -2.36 11.87 5.08
C LEU A 89 -1.24 10.92 4.64
N VAL A 90 0.03 11.36 4.60
CA VAL A 90 1.17 10.48 4.25
C VAL A 90 1.20 9.26 5.16
N TYR A 91 1.29 9.49 6.48
CA TYR A 91 1.42 8.40 7.46
C TYR A 91 0.15 7.54 7.55
N SER A 92 -1.03 8.15 7.44
CA SER A 92 -2.30 7.40 7.50
C SER A 92 -2.49 6.51 6.28
N VAL A 93 -2.14 6.99 5.09
CA VAL A 93 -2.24 6.22 3.85
C VAL A 93 -1.16 5.13 3.78
N GLU A 94 0.04 5.39 4.31
CA GLU A 94 1.14 4.42 4.40
C GLU A 94 0.71 3.10 5.05
N THR A 95 -0.03 3.16 6.16
CA THR A 95 -0.52 1.97 6.87
C THR A 95 -1.36 1.03 6.02
N SER A 96 -2.05 1.56 5.00
CA SER A 96 -2.89 0.77 4.10
C SER A 96 -2.06 -0.12 3.18
N ILE A 97 -0.81 0.24 2.90
CA ILE A 97 0.10 -0.53 2.03
C ILE A 97 0.42 -1.88 2.68
N GLY A 98 0.78 -1.89 3.98
CA GLY A 98 1.07 -3.13 4.72
C GLY A 98 -0.11 -4.09 4.70
N ILE A 99 -1.32 -3.57 4.92
CA ILE A 99 -2.57 -4.34 4.86
C ILE A 99 -2.80 -4.89 3.45
N CYS A 100 -2.67 -4.06 2.41
CA CYS A 100 -2.82 -4.48 1.01
C CYS A 100 -1.89 -5.65 0.68
N ASN A 101 -0.63 -5.59 1.12
CA ASN A 101 0.35 -6.65 0.86
C ASN A 101 -0.04 -7.98 1.51
N ILE A 102 -0.49 -7.94 2.78
CA ILE A 102 -0.94 -9.14 3.50
C ILE A 102 -2.13 -9.77 2.78
N PHE A 103 -3.15 -8.97 2.46
CA PHE A 103 -4.35 -9.46 1.78
C PHE A 103 -4.06 -9.97 0.37
N ASN A 104 -3.19 -9.32 -0.39
CA ASN A 104 -2.77 -9.80 -1.71
C ASN A 104 -2.06 -11.16 -1.64
N ALA A 105 -1.19 -11.34 -0.64
CA ALA A 105 -0.49 -12.61 -0.44
C ALA A 105 -1.46 -13.71 0.02
N TYR A 106 -2.40 -13.37 0.91
CA TYR A 106 -3.45 -14.27 1.38
C TYR A 106 -4.43 -14.68 0.27
N ASP A 107 -4.84 -13.73 -0.56
CA ASP A 107 -5.70 -13.94 -1.74
C ASP A 107 -5.11 -14.97 -2.69
N ARG A 108 -3.82 -14.83 -3.01
CA ARG A 108 -3.08 -15.79 -3.84
C ARG A 108 -2.92 -17.16 -3.17
N LEU A 109 -2.69 -17.20 -1.86
CA LEU A 109 -2.59 -18.45 -1.10
C LEU A 109 -3.92 -19.22 -1.13
N LEU A 110 -5.05 -18.52 -0.94
CA LEU A 110 -6.38 -19.12 -1.01
C LEU A 110 -6.73 -19.60 -2.42
N ALA A 111 -6.33 -18.87 -3.46
CA ALA A 111 -6.48 -19.32 -4.84
C ALA A 111 -5.72 -20.64 -5.10
N MET A 112 -4.56 -20.85 -4.47
CA MET A 112 -3.78 -22.09 -4.58
C MET A 112 -4.36 -23.24 -3.74
N TRP A 113 -4.84 -22.96 -2.53
CA TRP A 113 -5.38 -23.99 -1.64
C TRP A 113 -6.77 -24.48 -2.04
N CYS A 114 -7.63 -23.57 -2.47
CA CYS A 114 -9.05 -23.83 -2.67
C CYS A 114 -9.57 -23.21 -3.98
N PRO A 115 -9.03 -23.59 -5.15
CA PRO A 115 -9.32 -22.90 -6.43
C PRO A 115 -10.82 -22.84 -6.77
N ILE A 116 -11.57 -23.92 -6.48
CA ILE A 116 -13.02 -24.00 -6.77
C ILE A 116 -13.81 -23.00 -5.92
N ARG A 117 -13.61 -23.02 -4.58
CA ARG A 117 -14.32 -22.11 -3.66
C ARG A 117 -13.88 -20.66 -3.83
N TYR A 118 -12.61 -20.46 -4.20
CA TYR A 118 -12.06 -19.15 -4.48
C TYR A 118 -12.79 -18.45 -5.63
N HIS A 119 -12.98 -19.16 -6.74
CA HIS A 119 -13.69 -18.64 -7.90
C HIS A 119 -15.16 -18.35 -7.60
N GLN A 120 -15.81 -19.18 -6.78
CA GLN A 120 -17.24 -19.02 -6.45
C GLN A 120 -17.53 -17.82 -5.55
N SER A 121 -16.80 -17.67 -4.42
CA SER A 121 -17.22 -16.70 -3.38
C SER A 121 -16.09 -15.95 -2.70
N TYR A 122 -14.92 -16.56 -2.48
CA TYR A 122 -13.92 -15.95 -1.59
C TYR A 122 -13.28 -14.68 -2.16
N HIS A 123 -13.08 -14.57 -3.48
CA HIS A 123 -12.45 -13.38 -4.06
C HIS A 123 -13.24 -12.08 -3.75
N VAL A 124 -14.58 -12.12 -3.76
CA VAL A 124 -15.42 -10.96 -3.41
C VAL A 124 -15.32 -10.64 -1.92
N LEU A 125 -15.33 -11.66 -1.07
CA LEU A 125 -15.23 -11.48 0.38
C LEU A 125 -13.88 -10.86 0.77
N ILE A 126 -12.79 -11.39 0.24
CA ILE A 126 -11.42 -10.89 0.48
C ILE A 126 -11.31 -9.44 0.03
N GLN A 127 -11.85 -9.12 -1.15
CA GLN A 127 -11.85 -7.75 -1.66
C GLN A 127 -12.60 -6.78 -0.73
N ARG A 128 -13.79 -7.16 -0.26
CA ARG A 128 -14.58 -6.33 0.67
C ARG A 128 -13.85 -6.14 2.00
N LEU A 129 -13.26 -7.20 2.54
CA LEU A 129 -12.47 -7.14 3.76
C LEU A 129 -11.24 -6.24 3.58
N LEU A 130 -10.50 -6.39 2.48
CA LEU A 130 -9.36 -5.54 2.15
C LEU A 130 -9.77 -4.05 2.08
N THR A 131 -10.81 -3.73 1.32
CA THR A 131 -11.28 -2.34 1.20
C THR A 131 -11.75 -1.79 2.54
N CYS A 132 -12.52 -2.58 3.32
CA CYS A 132 -12.98 -2.16 4.64
C CYS A 132 -11.81 -1.94 5.61
N SER A 133 -10.88 -2.89 5.72
CA SER A 133 -9.74 -2.81 6.62
C SER A 133 -8.81 -1.63 6.28
N THR A 134 -8.52 -1.40 5.01
CA THR A 134 -7.67 -0.25 4.59
C THR A 134 -8.35 1.09 4.91
N LEU A 135 -9.65 1.23 4.65
CA LEU A 135 -10.40 2.44 5.00
C LEU A 135 -10.47 2.67 6.50
N VAL A 136 -10.78 1.63 7.29
CA VAL A 136 -10.89 1.74 8.75
C VAL A 136 -9.53 2.09 9.37
N VAL A 137 -8.45 1.44 8.95
CA VAL A 137 -7.12 1.71 9.54
C VAL A 137 -6.59 3.08 9.13
N SER A 138 -6.68 3.46 7.85
CA SER A 138 -6.22 4.79 7.40
C SER A 138 -7.03 5.92 8.04
N SER A 139 -8.37 5.82 8.06
CA SER A 139 -9.21 6.84 8.72
C SER A 139 -9.02 6.85 10.23
N GLY A 140 -8.80 5.69 10.85
CA GLY A 140 -8.51 5.57 12.28
C GLY A 140 -7.21 6.28 12.66
N PHE A 141 -6.12 6.03 11.95
CA PHE A 141 -4.87 6.77 12.18
C PHE A 141 -5.02 8.25 11.88
N ALA A 142 -5.72 8.63 10.81
CA ALA A 142 -5.96 10.03 10.49
C ALA A 142 -6.69 10.78 11.60
N LEU A 143 -7.70 10.13 12.19
CA LEU A 143 -8.46 10.64 13.32
C LEU A 143 -7.60 10.69 14.59
N ILE A 144 -6.83 9.65 14.90
CA ILE A 144 -5.94 9.62 16.07
C ILE A 144 -4.90 10.74 15.96
N PHE A 145 -4.30 10.95 14.80
CA PHE A 145 -3.37 12.06 14.57
C PHE A 145 -4.04 13.42 14.77
N TYR A 146 -5.27 13.59 14.28
CA TYR A 146 -6.03 14.82 14.47
C TYR A 146 -6.34 15.09 15.96
N LEU A 147 -6.81 14.08 16.69
CA LEU A 147 -7.18 14.20 18.11
C LEU A 147 -5.96 14.37 19.03
N THR A 148 -4.77 13.94 18.59
CA THR A 148 -3.52 14.02 19.36
C THR A 148 -2.56 15.10 18.84
N ALA A 149 -3.06 15.99 17.97
CA ALA A 149 -2.29 17.10 17.45
C ALA A 149 -1.80 18.01 18.58
N ARG A 150 -0.52 18.38 18.52
CA ARG A 150 0.09 19.38 19.39
C ARG A 150 0.03 20.75 18.71
N GLY A 151 0.13 21.82 19.50
CA GLY A 151 0.23 23.18 18.98
C GLY A 151 1.41 23.33 18.01
N ALA A 152 1.32 24.32 17.11
CA ALA A 152 2.31 24.54 16.07
C ALA A 152 3.72 24.76 16.68
N PRO A 153 4.73 23.96 16.30
CA PRO A 153 6.07 24.07 16.87
C PRO A 153 6.79 25.30 16.31
N ILE A 154 7.71 25.88 17.09
CA ILE A 154 8.48 27.07 16.67
C ILE A 154 9.35 26.74 15.45
N VAL A 155 9.96 25.54 15.43
CA VAL A 155 10.76 25.06 14.29
C VAL A 155 10.17 23.75 13.77
N VAL A 156 9.97 23.68 12.46
CA VAL A 156 9.41 22.51 11.78
C VAL A 156 10.48 21.89 10.92
N TYR A 157 10.91 20.71 11.34
CA TYR A 157 11.76 19.86 10.51
C TYR A 157 11.00 18.67 9.93
N ALA A 158 9.95 18.21 10.62
CA ALA A 158 9.16 17.05 10.23
C ALA A 158 7.73 17.11 10.80
N PHE A 159 6.82 16.31 10.22
CA PHE A 159 5.48 16.10 10.75
C PHE A 159 5.48 15.59 12.20
N ALA A 160 6.51 14.82 12.59
CA ALA A 160 6.69 14.32 13.95
C ALA A 160 6.67 15.43 15.02
N SER A 161 7.00 16.68 14.67
CA SER A 161 6.93 17.82 15.58
C SER A 161 5.51 18.25 15.95
N TYR A 162 4.50 17.88 15.15
CA TYR A 162 3.09 18.24 15.35
C TYR A 162 2.28 17.20 16.12
N VAL A 163 2.85 16.03 16.39
CA VAL A 163 2.10 14.87 16.88
C VAL A 163 2.71 14.35 18.17
N ASN A 164 1.89 13.71 18.98
CA ASN A 164 2.38 12.93 20.11
C ASN A 164 3.27 11.76 19.64
N LEU A 165 4.53 11.76 20.07
CA LEU A 165 5.50 10.70 19.74
C LEU A 165 4.99 9.29 20.07
N ASN A 166 4.15 9.14 21.09
CA ASN A 166 3.56 7.84 21.43
C ASN A 166 2.71 7.27 20.28
N VAL A 167 1.97 8.13 19.57
CA VAL A 167 1.17 7.72 18.41
C VAL A 167 2.07 7.32 17.25
N LEU A 168 3.16 8.06 17.02
CA LEU A 168 4.14 7.72 16.00
C LEU A 168 4.84 6.38 16.31
N PHE A 169 5.14 6.11 17.58
CA PHE A 169 5.64 4.79 18.00
C PHE A 169 4.62 3.68 17.77
N SER A 170 3.33 3.91 18.07
CA SER A 170 2.27 2.95 17.77
C SER A 170 2.15 2.67 16.27
N LEU A 171 2.27 3.69 15.43
CA LEU A 171 2.30 3.55 13.97
C LEU A 171 3.48 2.66 13.53
N HIS A 172 4.70 2.98 13.96
CA HIS A 172 5.89 2.19 13.60
C HIS A 172 5.83 0.75 14.11
N PHE A 173 5.26 0.53 15.29
CA PHE A 173 5.02 -0.82 15.81
C PHE A 173 4.02 -1.58 14.93
N PHE A 174 2.97 -0.91 14.46
CA PHE A 174 2.01 -1.46 13.51
C PHE A 174 2.67 -1.81 12.17
N ASP A 175 3.50 -0.94 11.61
CA ASP A 175 4.21 -1.18 10.35
C ASP A 175 5.21 -2.34 10.47
N CYS A 176 5.91 -2.42 11.60
CA CYS A 176 6.80 -3.55 11.92
C CYS A 176 6.01 -4.87 12.00
N SER A 177 4.86 -4.86 12.69
CA SER A 177 3.99 -6.03 12.83
C SER A 177 3.43 -6.49 11.49
N THR A 178 2.93 -5.57 10.66
CA THR A 178 2.41 -5.91 9.33
C THR A 178 3.51 -6.42 8.40
N SER A 179 4.72 -5.86 8.49
CA SER A 179 5.88 -6.34 7.73
C SER A 179 6.28 -7.76 8.14
N LEU A 180 6.30 -8.07 9.43
CA LEU A 180 6.58 -9.41 9.94
C LEU A 180 5.55 -10.43 9.45
N VAL A 181 4.26 -10.09 9.51
CA VAL A 181 3.19 -10.93 8.97
C VAL A 181 3.38 -11.13 7.47
N ASN A 182 3.71 -10.07 6.72
CA ASN A 182 3.91 -10.16 5.27
C ASN A 182 5.07 -11.10 4.90
N ILE A 183 6.16 -11.12 5.68
CA ILE A 183 7.27 -12.08 5.51
C ILE A 183 6.78 -13.52 5.72
N ILE A 184 6.02 -13.78 6.78
CA ILE A 184 5.48 -15.12 7.08
C ILE A 184 4.55 -15.59 5.95
N VAL A 185 3.60 -14.74 5.52
CA VAL A 185 2.66 -15.10 4.45
C VAL A 185 3.39 -15.31 3.13
N SER A 186 4.40 -14.50 2.82
CA SER A 186 5.24 -14.67 1.62
C SER A 186 6.00 -16.01 1.62
N PHE A 187 6.53 -16.42 2.77
CA PHE A 187 7.19 -17.73 2.90
C PHE A 187 6.20 -18.89 2.69
N LEU A 188 5.01 -18.81 3.28
CA LEU A 188 3.94 -19.80 3.08
C LEU A 188 3.53 -19.86 1.60
N PHE A 189 3.32 -18.71 0.96
CA PHE A 189 3.02 -18.62 -0.46
C PHE A 189 4.09 -19.31 -1.32
N LEU A 190 5.38 -19.02 -1.09
CA LEU A 190 6.49 -19.64 -1.83
C LEU A 190 6.53 -21.16 -1.64
N ARG A 191 6.27 -21.64 -0.42
CA ARG A 191 6.23 -23.08 -0.12
C ARG A 191 5.13 -23.78 -0.91
N GLU A 192 3.93 -23.23 -0.90
CA GLU A 192 2.76 -23.80 -1.59
C GLU A 192 2.89 -23.66 -3.11
N PHE A 193 3.44 -22.56 -3.59
CA PHE A 193 3.75 -22.38 -5.01
C PHE A 193 4.73 -23.43 -5.52
N ARG A 194 5.79 -23.76 -4.76
CA ARG A 194 6.72 -24.85 -5.11
C ARG A 194 6.02 -26.21 -5.16
N LYS A 195 5.11 -26.48 -4.21
CA LYS A 195 4.32 -27.71 -4.19
C LYS A 195 3.39 -27.79 -5.41
N PHE A 196 2.71 -26.70 -5.73
CA PHE A 196 1.86 -26.59 -6.91
C PHE A 196 2.64 -26.81 -8.22
N LEU A 197 3.81 -26.18 -8.37
CA LEU A 197 4.68 -26.38 -9.53
C LEU A 197 5.15 -27.83 -9.67
N LYS A 198 5.49 -28.51 -8.56
CA LYS A 198 5.83 -29.93 -8.59
C LYS A 198 4.64 -30.77 -9.07
N GLN A 199 3.43 -30.50 -8.57
CA GLN A 199 2.21 -31.20 -8.99
C GLN A 199 1.86 -30.98 -10.48
N MET A 200 2.08 -29.76 -11.01
CA MET A 200 1.93 -29.47 -12.43
C MET A 200 2.91 -30.28 -13.28
N LYS A 201 4.18 -30.38 -12.87
CA LYS A 201 5.19 -31.18 -13.59
C LYS A 201 4.89 -32.68 -13.60
N THR A 202 4.26 -33.21 -12.54
CA THR A 202 3.88 -34.64 -12.45
C THR A 202 2.52 -34.94 -13.10
N GLY A 203 1.87 -33.97 -13.76
CA GLY A 203 0.60 -34.18 -14.47
C GLY A 203 -0.59 -34.50 -13.57
N ARG A 204 -0.49 -34.29 -12.25
CA ARG A 204 -1.56 -34.62 -11.27
C ARG A 204 -2.55 -33.47 -11.02
N VAL A 205 -2.44 -32.37 -11.75
CA VAL A 205 -3.37 -31.24 -11.59
C VAL A 205 -4.66 -31.57 -12.29
N VAL A 206 -5.69 -31.85 -11.49
CA VAL A 206 -7.09 -31.97 -11.92
C VAL A 206 -7.45 -30.69 -12.66
N GLN A 207 -7.56 -30.77 -13.98
CA GLN A 207 -8.17 -29.69 -14.75
C GLN A 207 -9.62 -29.58 -14.29
N PRO A 208 -10.13 -28.37 -13.99
CA PRO A 208 -11.56 -28.20 -13.77
C PRO A 208 -12.30 -28.75 -14.99
N LEU A 209 -13.30 -29.59 -14.77
CA LEU A 209 -14.05 -30.39 -15.76
C LEU A 209 -14.63 -29.60 -16.96
N GLY A 210 -14.47 -28.29 -17.02
CA GLY A 210 -15.01 -27.42 -18.08
C GLY A 210 -14.17 -27.33 -19.37
N ILE A 211 -12.88 -27.69 -19.36
CA ILE A 211 -12.03 -27.55 -20.56
C ILE A 211 -11.95 -28.85 -21.40
N ALA A 212 -12.21 -30.00 -20.78
CA ALA A 212 -12.18 -31.29 -21.48
C ALA A 212 -13.33 -31.45 -22.51
N LYS A 213 -14.40 -30.66 -22.41
CA LYS A 213 -15.55 -30.77 -23.32
C LYS A 213 -15.36 -30.04 -24.67
N ALA A 214 -14.34 -29.20 -24.80
CA ALA A 214 -14.09 -28.44 -26.04
C ALA A 214 -13.16 -29.15 -27.04
N ARG A 215 -12.56 -30.29 -26.69
CA ARG A 215 -11.61 -31.00 -27.58
C ARG A 215 -12.20 -32.19 -28.35
N ASN A 216 -13.50 -32.46 -28.17
CA ASN A 216 -14.20 -33.58 -28.80
C ASN A 216 -15.43 -33.16 -29.64
N VAL A 217 -15.48 -31.92 -30.12
CA VAL A 217 -16.38 -31.57 -31.21
C VAL A 217 -15.51 -31.40 -32.45
N ARG A 218 -15.60 -32.43 -33.30
CA ARG A 218 -15.00 -32.54 -34.63
C ARG A 218 -15.45 -31.40 -35.54
#